data_AF-A0A843GCD9-F1
#
_entry.id   AF-A0A843GCD9-F1
#
_cell.length_a   1.000
_cell.length_b   1.000
_cell.length_c   1.000
_cell.angle_alpha   90.00
_cell.angle_beta   90.00
_cell.angle_gamma   90.00
#
_symmetry.space_group_name_H-M   'P 1'
#
loop_
_entity.id
_entity.type
_entity.pdbx_description
1 polymer ?
#
loop_
_entity_poly.entity_id
_entity_poly.type
_entity_poly.pdbx_seq_one_letter_code
_entity_poly.pdbx_strand_id
1 'polypeptide(L)'
;MKFLGNISHLANSGKLIVKTTKTPPAGAFVFTNDKQKIGKVYSIFGPVKNPYVSVNIFRSVNRRDLESRHGEKLFVSTKSEMEKLNKKNKNSKSRKGSKGNSKNSKNSRNRKSNSRKR
;
A
#
# COMPACT_ATOMS: atom_id res chain seq x y z
N MET A 1 -11.81 8.64 -3.50
CA MET A 1 -10.67 9.54 -3.21
C MET A 1 -11.18 10.95 -2.93
N LYS A 2 -10.44 11.76 -2.18
CA LYS A 2 -10.74 13.17 -1.88
C LYS A 2 -9.62 14.08 -2.39
N PHE A 3 -9.94 15.31 -2.78
CA PHE A 3 -8.93 16.29 -3.15
C PHE A 3 -8.01 16.57 -1.96
N LEU A 4 -6.70 16.51 -2.19
CA LEU A 4 -5.67 16.81 -1.20
C LEU A 4 -5.16 18.24 -1.37
N GLY A 5 -4.70 18.60 -2.56
CA GLY A 5 -4.02 19.87 -2.79
C GLY A 5 -3.14 19.83 -4.03
N ASN A 6 -2.27 20.82 -4.16
CA ASN A 6 -1.41 20.96 -5.34
C ASN A 6 0.05 20.69 -4.97
N ILE A 7 0.80 20.15 -5.93
CA ILE A 7 2.25 19.95 -5.79
C ILE A 7 2.91 21.30 -5.59
N SER A 8 3.65 21.45 -4.49
CA SER A 8 4.49 22.62 -4.26
C SER A 8 5.86 22.41 -4.89
N HIS A 9 6.60 21.40 -4.44
CA HIS A 9 7.92 21.04 -4.95
C HIS A 9 8.36 19.67 -4.43
N LEU A 10 9.42 19.13 -5.02
CA LEU A 10 10.13 17.97 -4.49
C LEU A 10 11.19 18.47 -3.50
N ALA A 11 11.16 17.98 -2.26
CA ALA A 11 12.19 18.32 -1.29
C ALA A 11 13.48 17.54 -1.58
N ASN A 12 14.64 18.11 -1.21
CA ASN A 12 15.95 17.45 -1.32
C ASN A 12 16.01 16.10 -0.57
N SER A 13 15.18 15.93 0.47
CA SER A 13 15.01 14.66 1.18
C SER A 13 14.31 13.56 0.38
N GLY A 14 13.87 13.84 -0.86
CA GLY A 14 13.15 12.93 -1.73
C GLY A 14 11.66 12.79 -1.42
N LYS A 15 11.10 13.68 -0.59
CA LYS A 15 9.67 13.71 -0.26
C LYS A 15 8.96 14.77 -1.09
N LEU A 16 7.74 14.47 -1.52
CA LEU A 16 6.92 15.41 -2.26
C LEU A 16 6.19 16.32 -1.27
N ILE A 17 6.29 17.64 -1.49
CA ILE A 17 5.64 18.64 -0.65
C ILE A 17 4.37 19.11 -1.35
N VAL A 18 3.26 19.04 -0.63
CA VAL A 18 1.92 19.37 -1.14
C VAL A 18 1.33 20.48 -0.28
N LYS A 19 0.83 21.54 -0.91
CA LYS A 19 0.09 22.60 -0.21
C LYS A 19 -1.39 22.23 -0.16
N THR A 20 -1.96 22.21 1.04
CA THR A 20 -3.37 21.85 1.26
C THR A 20 -4.09 22.90 2.11
N THR A 21 -5.41 22.81 2.12
CA THR A 21 -6.30 23.60 2.99
C THR A 21 -6.94 22.74 4.08
N LYS A 22 -6.75 21.41 4.05
CA LYS A 22 -7.37 20.47 4.98
C LYS A 22 -6.36 19.43 5.45
N THR A 23 -6.53 18.95 6.66
CA THR A 23 -5.68 17.91 7.26
C THR A 23 -6.05 16.53 6.70
N PRO A 24 -5.18 15.88 5.89
CA PRO A 24 -5.46 14.53 5.42
C PRO A 24 -5.27 13.48 6.54
N PRO A 25 -5.83 12.27 6.38
CA PRO A 25 -5.53 11.17 7.29
C PRO A 25 -4.06 10.73 7.17
N ALA A 26 -3.42 10.48 8.31
CA ALA A 26 -2.06 9.97 8.36
C ALA A 26 -1.95 8.59 7.67
N GLY A 27 -0.85 8.37 6.93
CA GLY A 27 -0.59 7.10 6.23
C GLY A 27 -1.48 6.83 5.02
N ALA A 28 -2.39 7.75 4.66
CA ALA A 28 -3.28 7.59 3.51
C ALA A 28 -2.52 7.58 2.19
N PHE A 29 -3.06 6.84 1.21
CA PHE A 29 -2.47 6.75 -0.11
C PHE A 29 -2.75 8.02 -0.91
N VAL A 30 -1.72 8.49 -1.63
CA VAL A 30 -1.80 9.67 -2.49
C VAL A 30 -1.83 9.24 -3.94
N PHE A 31 -2.67 9.90 -4.73
CA PHE A 31 -2.93 9.63 -6.14
C PHE A 31 -2.84 10.91 -6.99
N THR A 32 -2.47 10.77 -8.26
CA THR A 32 -2.55 11.83 -9.28
C THR A 32 -3.95 11.90 -9.90
N ASN A 33 -4.18 12.86 -10.80
CA ASN A 33 -5.41 12.95 -11.59
C ASN A 33 -5.71 11.65 -12.37
N ASP A 34 -4.66 10.98 -12.85
CA ASP A 34 -4.77 9.71 -13.60
C ASP A 34 -5.09 8.50 -12.72
N LYS A 35 -5.45 8.73 -11.44
CA LYS A 35 -5.68 7.70 -10.41
C LYS A 35 -4.45 6.80 -10.19
N GLN A 36 -3.26 7.25 -10.61
CA GLN A 36 -2.02 6.53 -10.35
C GLN A 36 -1.56 6.77 -8.92
N LYS A 37 -1.11 5.70 -8.29
CA LYS A 37 -0.74 5.71 -6.87
C LYS A 37 0.73 6.12 -6.72
N ILE A 38 0.96 7.29 -6.15
CA ILE A 38 2.32 7.88 -6.07
C ILE A 38 3.03 7.63 -4.74
N GLY A 39 2.28 7.49 -3.64
CA GLY A 39 2.91 7.43 -2.33
C GLY A 39 1.93 7.36 -1.16
N LYS A 40 2.44 7.74 0.01
CA LYS A 40 1.68 7.85 1.26
C LYS A 40 1.93 9.18 1.97
N VAL A 41 0.90 9.70 2.63
CA VAL A 41 1.03 10.81 3.58
C VAL A 41 1.95 10.40 4.72
N TYR A 42 3.03 11.17 4.91
CA TYR A 42 4.03 10.94 5.96
C TYR A 42 3.81 11.86 7.17
N SER A 43 3.82 13.17 6.94
CA SER A 43 3.66 14.17 8.01
C SER A 43 2.97 15.44 7.49
N ILE A 44 2.35 16.19 8.40
CA ILE A 44 1.61 17.42 8.14
C ILE A 44 2.23 18.50 9.04
N PHE A 45 2.58 19.65 8.48
CA PHE A 45 3.33 20.70 9.17
C PHE A 45 2.99 22.09 8.61
N GLY A 46 3.48 23.14 9.28
CA GLY A 46 3.29 24.53 8.85
C GLY A 46 1.99 25.16 9.35
N PRO A 47 1.49 26.21 8.66
CA PRO A 47 0.35 27.00 9.13
C PRO A 47 -0.94 26.19 9.28
N VAL A 48 -1.73 26.49 10.32
CA VAL A 48 -2.96 25.75 10.62
C VAL A 48 -4.03 25.87 9.52
N LYS A 49 -4.17 27.07 8.93
CA LYS A 49 -5.16 27.31 7.87
C LYS A 49 -4.77 26.66 6.54
N ASN A 50 -3.48 26.72 6.19
CA ASN A 50 -2.94 26.26 4.92
C ASN A 50 -1.69 25.40 5.17
N PRO A 51 -1.86 24.15 5.65
CA PRO A 51 -0.72 23.33 6.01
C PRO A 51 0.00 22.77 4.77
N TYR A 52 1.21 22.30 5.02
CA TYR A 52 2.02 21.54 4.09
C TYR A 52 2.01 20.07 4.48
N VAL A 53 1.98 19.20 3.47
CA VAL A 53 1.98 17.75 3.65
C VAL A 53 3.21 17.18 2.96
N SER A 54 3.97 16.42 3.73
CA SER A 54 5.07 15.60 3.22
C SER A 54 4.53 14.24 2.78
N VAL A 55 4.80 13.86 1.54
CA VAL A 55 4.41 12.57 0.97
C VAL A 55 5.66 11.72 0.70
N ASN A 56 5.67 10.50 1.24
CA ASN A 56 6.68 9.50 0.92
C ASN A 56 6.33 8.86 -0.43
N ILE A 57 7.18 9.11 -1.43
CA ILE A 57 7.04 8.59 -2.79
C ILE A 57 7.45 7.11 -2.82
N PHE A 58 6.72 6.29 -3.58
CA PHE A 58 7.11 4.90 -3.78
C PHE A 58 8.30 4.76 -4.72
N ARG A 59 9.10 3.71 -4.53
CA ARG A 59 10.28 3.42 -5.37
C ARG A 59 9.93 3.22 -6.84
N SER A 60 8.70 2.80 -7.15
CA SER A 60 8.21 2.58 -8.52
C SER A 60 7.91 3.87 -9.29
N VAL A 61 7.91 5.02 -8.63
CA VAL A 61 7.50 6.30 -9.21
C VAL A 61 8.74 7.11 -9.54
N ASN A 62 8.80 7.67 -10.75
CA ASN A 62 9.92 8.50 -11.17
C ASN A 62 9.82 9.88 -10.51
N ARG A 63 10.84 10.25 -9.73
CA ARG A 63 10.84 11.50 -8.97
C ARG A 63 11.01 12.73 -9.87
N ARG A 64 11.75 12.59 -10.97
CA ARG A 64 12.02 13.69 -11.92
C ARG A 64 10.73 14.16 -12.60
N ASP A 65 9.84 13.22 -12.91
CA ASP A 65 8.53 13.53 -13.49
C ASP A 65 7.65 14.31 -12.51
N LEU A 66 7.68 13.98 -11.22
CA LEU A 66 6.95 14.72 -10.19
C LEU A 66 7.50 16.13 -9.94
N GLU A 67 8.79 16.34 -10.16
CA GLU A 67 9.44 17.64 -10.04
C GLU A 67 8.93 18.59 -11.13
N SER A 68 8.80 18.15 -12.37
CA SER A 68 8.26 18.98 -13.46
C SER A 68 6.77 19.31 -13.33
N ARG A 69 6.01 18.58 -12.49
CA ARG A 69 4.53 18.69 -12.34
C ARG A 69 4.09 19.67 -11.26
N HIS A 70 4.81 20.79 -11.10
CA HIS A 70 4.43 21.82 -10.14
C HIS A 70 2.99 22.29 -10.36
N GLY A 71 2.23 22.43 -9.27
CA GLY A 71 0.83 22.86 -9.32
C GLY A 71 -0.18 21.77 -9.67
N GLU A 72 0.24 20.55 -10.02
CA GLU A 72 -0.71 19.47 -10.33
C GLU A 72 -1.52 19.07 -9.08
N LYS A 73 -2.81 18.76 -9.31
CA LYS A 73 -3.74 18.32 -8.27
C LYS A 73 -3.44 16.88 -7.83
N LEU A 74 -3.41 16.69 -6.52
CA LEU A 74 -3.29 15.39 -5.88
C LEU A 74 -4.54 15.04 -5.08
N PHE A 75 -4.73 13.74 -4.91
CA PHE A 75 -5.87 13.16 -4.21
C PHE A 75 -5.41 12.17 -3.15
N VAL A 76 -6.23 11.99 -2.12
CA VAL A 76 -5.98 11.06 -1.01
C VAL A 76 -7.09 10.02 -0.93
N SER A 77 -6.74 8.77 -0.58
CA SER A 77 -7.72 7.72 -0.28
C SER A 77 -8.55 8.08 0.95
N THR A 78 -9.85 7.79 0.91
CA THR A 78 -10.70 7.87 2.11
C THR A 78 -10.38 6.73 3.09
N LYS A 79 -10.84 6.86 4.35
CA LYS A 79 -10.69 5.81 5.37
C LYS A 79 -11.32 4.49 4.93
N SER A 80 -12.49 4.53 4.32
CA SER A 80 -13.17 3.35 3.77
C SER A 80 -12.41 2.71 2.60
N GLU A 81 -11.78 3.51 1.73
CA GLU A 81 -10.91 3.02 0.66
C GLU A 81 -9.65 2.36 1.24
N MET A 82 -9.04 2.94 2.27
CA MET A 82 -7.88 2.35 2.94
C MET A 82 -8.18 0.97 3.54
N GLU A 83 -9.31 0.82 4.23
CA GLU A 83 -9.70 -0.45 4.84
C GLU A 83 -9.87 -1.56 3.79
N LYS A 84 -10.51 -1.25 2.65
CA LYS A 84 -10.65 -2.18 1.52
C LYS A 84 -9.27 -2.57 0.95
N LEU A 85 -8.38 -1.60 0.74
CA LEU A 85 -7.03 -1.84 0.22
C LEU A 85 -6.18 -2.69 1.18
N ASN A 86 -6.31 -2.47 2.49
CA ASN A 86 -5.59 -3.24 3.50
C ASN A 86 -6.11 -4.68 3.63
N LYS A 87 -7.44 -4.90 3.55
CA LYS A 87 -8.04 -6.24 3.56
C LYS A 87 -7.56 -7.09 2.38
N LYS A 88 -7.48 -6.50 1.18
CA LYS A 88 -6.97 -7.21 -0.03
C LYS A 88 -5.53 -7.69 0.14
N ASN A 89 -4.67 -6.88 0.78
CA ASN A 89 -3.28 -7.26 1.07
C ASN A 89 -3.14 -8.33 2.17
N LYS A 90 -4.07 -8.41 3.13
CA LYS A 90 -4.07 -9.48 4.14
C LYS A 90 -4.41 -10.85 3.50
N ASN A 91 -5.40 -10.90 2.60
CA ASN A 91 -5.78 -12.12 1.90
C ASN A 91 -4.72 -12.65 0.91
N SER A 92 -3.89 -11.77 0.33
CA SER A 92 -2.80 -12.22 -0.54
C SER A 92 -1.61 -12.78 0.25
N LYS A 93 -1.37 -12.28 1.48
CA LYS A 93 -0.34 -12.81 2.38
C LYS A 93 -0.71 -14.18 2.96
N SER A 94 -1.97 -14.42 3.34
CA SER A 94 -2.41 -15.72 3.85
C SER A 94 -2.29 -16.85 2.82
N ARG A 95 -2.48 -16.54 1.52
CA ARG A 95 -2.31 -17.52 0.42
C ARG A 95 -0.86 -17.87 0.10
N LYS A 96 0.12 -17.05 0.51
CA LYS A 96 1.55 -17.26 0.20
C LYS A 96 2.29 -18.08 1.28
N GLY A 97 1.67 -18.29 2.45
CA GLY A 97 2.21 -19.08 3.56
C GLY A 97 1.85 -20.56 3.56
N SER A 98 0.99 -21.04 2.65
CA SER A 98 0.47 -22.42 2.63
C SER A 98 1.15 -23.34 1.58
N LYS A 99 2.42 -23.10 1.27
CA LYS A 99 3.28 -24.03 0.50
C LYS A 99 4.50 -24.43 1.34
N GLY A 100 4.28 -25.28 2.35
CA GLY A 100 5.35 -25.86 3.15
C GLY A 100 4.88 -27.15 3.83
N ASN A 101 5.51 -28.26 3.48
CA ASN A 101 5.44 -29.60 4.09
C ASN A 101 4.14 -30.42 3.99
N SER A 102 3.99 -31.09 2.84
CA SER A 102 3.34 -32.41 2.75
C SER A 102 4.34 -33.43 2.19
N LYS A 103 5.35 -33.79 2.98
CA LYS A 103 6.09 -35.04 2.80
C LYS A 103 6.32 -35.63 4.18
N ASN A 104 5.64 -36.74 4.45
CA ASN A 104 6.11 -37.94 5.13
C ASN A 104 5.13 -38.46 6.19
N SER A 105 4.17 -39.30 5.76
CA SER A 105 3.53 -40.28 6.65
C SER A 105 3.04 -41.49 5.84
N LYS A 106 3.94 -42.23 5.19
CA LYS A 106 3.63 -43.63 4.86
C LYS A 106 3.88 -44.46 6.12
N ASN A 107 2.86 -44.45 6.97
CA ASN A 107 2.77 -45.21 8.19
C ASN A 107 2.74 -46.70 7.81
N SER A 108 3.80 -47.40 8.20
CA SER A 108 3.80 -48.85 8.40
C SER A 108 2.61 -49.24 9.29
N ARG A 109 1.75 -50.15 8.84
CA ARG A 109 1.13 -51.23 9.64
C ARG A 109 0.01 -51.94 8.87
N ASN A 110 0.02 -53.26 9.04
CA ASN A 110 -1.07 -54.21 8.87
C ASN A 110 -1.58 -54.52 7.46
N ARG A 111 -1.27 -55.74 7.02
CA ARG A 111 -2.29 -56.81 6.95
C ARG A 111 -1.62 -58.19 7.02
N LYS A 112 -1.68 -58.76 8.22
CA LYS A 112 -1.62 -60.21 8.47
C LYS A 112 -2.79 -60.90 7.74
N SER A 113 -2.51 -62.15 7.36
CA SER A 113 -3.42 -63.30 7.28
C SER A 113 -4.61 -63.29 6.31
N ASN A 114 -4.51 -64.12 5.28
CA ASN A 114 -5.54 -65.09 4.84
C ASN A 114 -4.75 -66.35 4.47
N SER A 115 -4.61 -67.39 5.30
CA SER A 115 -5.61 -68.36 5.76
C SER A 115 -6.51 -68.92 4.66
N ARG A 116 -6.29 -70.22 4.36
CA ARG A 116 -7.26 -71.22 3.89
C ARG A 116 -7.80 -70.96 2.47
N LYS A 117 -8.13 -71.91 1.62
CA LYS A 117 -8.32 -73.37 1.49
C LYS A 117 -8.59 -73.45 -0.03
N ARG A 118 -8.18 -74.42 -0.84
CA ARG A 118 -8.33 -75.86 -0.77
C ARG A 118 -7.81 -76.39 -2.10
#